data_AF-X8IYI3-F1
#
_entry.id   AF-X8IYI3-F1
#
_cell.length_a   1.000
_cell.length_b   1.000
_cell.length_c   1.000
_cell.angle_alpha   90.00
_cell.angle_beta   90.00
_cell.angle_gamma   90.00
#
_symmetry.space_group_name_H-M   'P 1'
#
loop_
_entity.id
_entity.type
_entity.pdbx_description
1 polymer ?
#
loop_
_entity_poly.entity_id
_entity_poly.type
_entity_poly.pdbx_seq_one_letter_code
_entity_poly.pdbx_strand_id
1 'polypeptide(L)'
;MSGETHISGSCSDEYSLQEIREFIGTGEPRPIGSFVSTSVLDEHSVIDTQIAVQKGRFNQAARMIEETAAHEIALAAELVAELKAQFPEDGEELDGCLAAETVDIRARAASELYAEAEKLRIRTCEIHSGCKPSD
;
A
#
# COMPACT_ATOMS: atom_id res chain seq x y z
N MET A 1 -27.53 -32.18 -30.90
CA MET A 1 -26.30 -31.60 -31.48
C MET A 1 -26.12 -30.25 -30.81
N SER A 2 -25.35 -30.22 -29.73
CA SER A 2 -24.01 -29.61 -29.64
C SER A 2 -24.13 -28.19 -29.08
N GLY A 3 -23.46 -27.77 -28.02
CA GLY A 3 -22.49 -28.40 -27.13
C GLY A 3 -22.24 -27.42 -25.96
N GLU A 4 -21.95 -27.96 -24.79
CA GLU A 4 -21.53 -27.23 -23.60
C GLU A 4 -20.13 -26.62 -23.82
N THR A 5 -19.89 -25.43 -23.27
CA THR A 5 -18.54 -25.02 -22.85
C THR A 5 -18.64 -24.24 -21.55
N HIS A 6 -18.38 -24.95 -20.46
CA HIS A 6 -17.92 -24.40 -19.19
C HIS A 6 -16.56 -23.74 -19.41
N ILE A 7 -16.39 -22.49 -18.99
CA ILE A 7 -15.07 -21.89 -18.80
C ILE A 7 -14.77 -21.96 -17.30
N SER A 8 -14.11 -23.05 -16.92
CA SER A 8 -13.42 -23.19 -15.64
C SER A 8 -12.07 -22.51 -15.79
N GLY A 9 -11.91 -21.31 -15.24
CA GLY A 9 -10.64 -20.60 -15.13
C GLY A 9 -10.11 -20.73 -13.71
N SER A 10 -9.34 -21.78 -13.47
CA SER A 10 -8.60 -22.03 -12.24
C SER A 10 -7.56 -20.92 -12.02
N CYS A 11 -7.76 -20.05 -11.03
CA CYS A 11 -6.72 -19.13 -10.56
C CYS A 11 -5.75 -19.89 -9.64
N SER A 12 -4.86 -20.64 -10.26
CA SER A 12 -3.65 -21.15 -9.63
C SER A 12 -2.53 -20.93 -10.63
N ASP A 13 -1.63 -19.99 -10.34
CA ASP A 13 -0.21 -20.19 -10.54
C ASP A 13 0.56 -19.09 -9.79
N GLU A 14 1.38 -19.57 -8.87
CA GLU A 14 2.30 -18.81 -8.03
C GLU A 14 3.38 -18.19 -8.94
N TYR A 15 3.39 -16.86 -9.08
CA TYR A 15 4.51 -16.19 -9.73
C TYR A 15 5.77 -16.34 -8.86
N SER A 16 6.69 -17.17 -9.33
CA SER A 16 7.99 -17.42 -8.69
C SER A 16 8.85 -16.15 -8.71
N LEU A 17 9.43 -15.79 -7.56
CA LEU A 17 10.29 -14.62 -7.33
C LEU A 17 11.53 -14.51 -8.24
N GLN A 18 11.74 -15.47 -9.14
CA GLN A 18 12.83 -15.47 -10.11
C GLN A 18 12.61 -14.51 -11.29
N GLU A 19 11.36 -14.27 -11.73
CA GLU A 19 11.10 -13.37 -12.87
C GLU A 19 11.40 -11.89 -12.56
N ILE A 20 11.36 -11.49 -11.28
CA ILE A 20 11.65 -10.11 -10.86
C ILE A 20 13.16 -9.80 -10.96
N ARG A 21 14.04 -10.82 -10.98
CA ARG A 21 15.49 -10.62 -10.98
C ARG A 21 16.11 -10.45 -12.35
N GLU A 22 15.49 -10.95 -13.41
CA GLU A 22 16.04 -10.84 -14.77
C GLU A 22 15.78 -9.46 -15.41
N PHE A 23 14.80 -8.69 -14.92
CA PHE A 23 14.45 -7.39 -15.52
C PHE A 23 15.45 -6.25 -15.22
N ILE A 24 16.43 -6.46 -14.33
CA ILE A 24 17.42 -5.44 -13.93
C ILE A 24 18.74 -5.60 -14.72
N GLY A 25 18.89 -6.67 -15.51
CA GLY A 25 20.14 -7.01 -16.16
C GLY A 25 20.17 -6.75 -17.67
N THR A 26 20.98 -5.77 -18.07
CA THR A 26 21.60 -5.57 -19.39
C THR A 26 20.84 -4.73 -20.42
N GLY A 27 21.40 -3.55 -20.67
CA GLY A 27 21.12 -2.74 -21.86
C GLY A 27 22.04 -3.12 -23.02
N GLU A 28 21.47 -3.19 -24.22
CA GLU A 28 21.91 -2.49 -25.45
C GLU A 28 20.98 -2.88 -26.62
N PRO A 29 20.80 -2.00 -27.63
CA PRO A 29 19.74 -2.13 -28.63
C PRO A 29 20.22 -2.70 -29.97
N ARG A 30 19.41 -3.52 -30.63
CA ARG A 30 19.42 -3.61 -32.11
C ARG A 30 18.04 -3.80 -32.73
N PRO A 31 17.80 -3.26 -33.95
CA PRO A 31 16.46 -3.11 -34.52
C PRO A 31 16.22 -4.05 -35.73
N ILE A 32 14.95 -4.08 -36.14
CA ILE A 32 14.39 -4.23 -37.49
C ILE A 32 13.31 -5.32 -37.55
N GLY A 33 12.10 -4.85 -37.84
CA GLY A 33 11.20 -5.54 -38.76
C GLY A 33 10.05 -6.28 -38.10
N SER A 34 8.95 -5.57 -37.85
CA SER A 34 7.60 -6.01 -38.25
C SER A 34 6.61 -4.94 -37.81
N PHE A 35 5.88 -4.35 -38.76
CA PHE A 35 4.70 -3.54 -38.45
C PHE A 35 3.64 -4.48 -37.86
N VAL A 36 3.56 -4.51 -36.54
CA VAL A 36 2.44 -5.08 -35.80
C VAL A 36 1.62 -3.91 -35.28
N SER A 37 0.31 -3.94 -35.54
CA SER A 37 -0.69 -2.94 -35.19
C SER A 37 -0.38 -2.17 -33.90
N THR A 38 -0.22 -0.85 -34.03
CA THR A 38 0.08 0.09 -32.94
C THR A 38 -1.11 0.36 -32.00
N SER A 39 -2.15 -0.47 -31.98
CA SER A 39 -3.34 -0.25 -31.15
C SER A 39 -3.32 -0.98 -29.81
N VAL A 40 -2.24 -1.70 -29.46
CA VAL A 40 -2.13 -2.48 -28.21
C VAL A 40 -0.99 -2.00 -27.31
N LEU A 41 -0.11 -1.12 -27.81
CA LEU A 41 1.07 -0.64 -27.07
C LEU A 41 0.78 0.56 -26.14
N ASP A 42 -0.40 1.17 -26.21
CA ASP A 42 -0.73 2.38 -25.43
C ASP A 42 -1.58 2.08 -24.18
N GLU A 43 -2.39 1.02 -24.19
CA GLU A 43 -3.33 0.73 -23.10
C GLU A 43 -2.62 0.25 -21.83
N HIS A 44 -1.61 -0.61 -21.95
CA HIS A 44 -0.80 -1.06 -20.80
C HIS A 44 -0.01 0.10 -20.16
N SER A 45 0.52 1.01 -20.97
CA SER A 45 1.22 2.23 -20.50
C SER A 45 0.29 3.15 -19.68
N VAL A 46 -0.98 3.27 -20.10
CA VAL A 46 -1.99 4.05 -19.38
C VAL A 46 -2.39 3.37 -18.07
N ILE A 47 -2.56 2.05 -18.05
CA ILE A 47 -2.86 1.25 -16.85
C ILE A 47 -1.73 1.40 -15.81
N ASP A 48 -0.48 1.24 -16.24
CA ASP A 48 0.69 1.39 -15.36
C ASP A 48 0.79 2.80 -14.77
N THR A 49 0.53 3.82 -15.59
CA THR A 49 0.51 5.22 -15.15
C THR A 49 -0.59 5.44 -14.09
N GLN A 50 -1.78 4.88 -14.28
CA GLN A 50 -2.87 5.01 -13.32
C GLN A 50 -2.56 4.32 -11.99
N ILE A 51 -1.95 3.13 -12.04
CA ILE A 51 -1.51 2.40 -10.83
C ILE A 51 -0.42 3.19 -10.09
N ALA A 52 0.54 3.77 -10.82
CA ALA A 52 1.58 4.60 -10.23
C ALA A 52 1.00 5.80 -9.47
N VAL A 53 -0.04 6.45 -10.01
CA VAL A 53 -0.77 7.53 -9.32
C VAL A 53 -1.43 7.02 -8.04
N GLN A 54 -2.07 5.85 -8.06
CA GLN A 54 -2.69 5.30 -6.83
C GLN A 54 -1.65 4.94 -5.77
N LYS A 55 -0.51 4.35 -6.17
CA LYS A 55 0.63 4.10 -5.27
C LYS A 55 1.16 5.40 -4.68
N GLY A 56 1.26 6.46 -5.47
CA GLY A 56 1.67 7.79 -4.99
C GLY A 56 0.73 8.35 -3.93
N ARG A 57 -0.58 8.23 -4.13
CA ARG A 57 -1.60 8.65 -3.16
C ARG A 57 -1.54 7.83 -1.87
N PHE A 58 -1.41 6.50 -1.97
CA PHE A 58 -1.22 5.63 -0.82
C PHE A 58 0.04 6.03 -0.03
N ASN A 59 1.19 6.22 -0.70
CA ASN A 59 2.43 6.60 -0.04
C ASN A 59 2.31 7.96 0.68
N GLN A 60 1.57 8.91 0.10
CA GLN A 60 1.29 10.18 0.76
C GLN A 60 0.41 9.99 2.00
N ALA A 61 -0.68 9.22 1.89
CA ALA A 61 -1.57 8.94 3.01
C ALA A 61 -0.83 8.19 4.14
N ALA A 62 -0.05 7.17 3.81
CA ALA A 62 0.75 6.41 4.76
C ALA A 62 1.72 7.30 5.55
N ARG A 63 2.41 8.21 4.85
CA ARG A 63 3.29 9.18 5.50
C ARG A 63 2.52 10.08 6.47
N MET A 64 1.37 10.61 6.06
CA MET A 64 0.57 11.48 6.93
C MET A 64 0.09 10.74 8.19
N ILE A 65 -0.28 9.46 8.07
CA ILE A 65 -0.69 8.63 9.21
C ILE A 65 0.49 8.45 10.18
N GLU A 66 1.67 8.10 9.66
CA GLU A 66 2.89 7.94 10.47
C GLU A 66 3.32 9.24 11.14
N GLU A 67 3.30 10.36 10.42
CA GLU A 67 3.64 11.69 10.95
C GLU A 67 2.64 12.11 12.05
N THR A 68 1.35 11.84 11.86
CA THR A 68 0.32 12.13 12.87
C THR A 68 0.53 11.29 14.13
N ALA A 69 0.75 9.98 13.98
CA ALA A 69 1.02 9.11 15.12
C ALA A 69 2.29 9.51 15.88
N ALA A 70 3.35 9.90 15.17
CA ALA A 70 4.58 10.40 15.79
C ALA A 70 4.35 11.70 16.56
N HIS A 71 3.53 12.61 16.01
CA HIS A 71 3.17 13.85 16.68
C HIS A 71 2.34 13.61 17.95
N GLU A 72 1.36 12.72 17.91
CA GLU A 72 0.56 12.33 19.07
C GLU A 72 1.42 11.73 20.19
N ILE A 73 2.36 10.83 19.85
CA ILE A 73 3.30 10.24 20.82
C ILE A 73 4.18 11.32 21.45
N ALA A 74 4.65 12.29 20.66
CA ALA A 74 5.46 13.39 21.19
C ALA A 74 4.67 14.24 22.19
N LEU A 75 3.42 14.60 21.89
CA LEU A 75 2.55 15.35 22.81
C LEU A 75 2.27 14.56 24.09
N ALA A 76 2.01 13.26 23.99
CA ALA A 76 1.81 12.40 25.16
C ALA A 76 3.08 12.35 26.04
N ALA A 77 4.26 12.27 25.43
CA ALA A 77 5.53 12.28 26.15
C ALA A 77 5.82 13.63 26.83
N GLU A 78 5.51 14.74 26.17
CA GLU A 78 5.63 16.09 26.76
C GLU A 78 4.71 16.25 27.97
N LEU A 79 3.44 15.84 27.85
CA LEU A 79 2.50 15.86 28.97
C LEU A 79 2.99 15.01 30.15
N VAL A 80 3.50 13.81 29.88
CA VAL A 80 4.04 12.93 30.93
C VAL A 80 5.27 13.55 31.59
N ALA A 81 6.15 14.22 30.84
CA ALA A 81 7.28 14.94 31.41
C ALA A 81 6.83 16.08 32.35
N GLU A 82 5.81 16.84 31.96
CA GLU A 82 5.22 17.90 32.80
C GLU A 82 4.57 17.34 34.07
N LEU A 83 3.88 16.19 33.97
CA LEU A 83 3.29 15.51 35.11
C LEU A 83 4.36 14.97 36.06
N LYS A 84 5.42 14.34 35.55
CA LYS A 84 6.54 13.84 36.37
C LYS A 84 7.28 14.95 37.12
N ALA A 85 7.32 16.15 36.55
CA ALA A 85 7.89 17.32 37.24
C ALA A 85 7.04 17.78 38.43
N GLN A 86 5.72 17.58 38.37
CA GLN A 86 4.77 17.95 39.43
C GLN A 86 4.57 16.83 40.45
N PHE A 87 4.63 15.57 40.01
CA PHE A 87 4.35 14.37 40.79
C PHE A 87 5.48 13.34 40.57
N PRO A 88 6.69 13.58 41.13
CA PRO A 88 7.84 12.70 40.91
C PRO A 88 7.66 11.30 41.49
N GLU A 89 6.84 11.13 42.54
CA GLU A 89 6.51 9.86 43.17
C GLU A 89 5.74 8.90 42.23
N ASP A 90 4.98 9.45 41.27
CA ASP A 90 4.16 8.68 40.33
C ASP A 90 4.92 8.33 39.04
N GLY A 91 6.23 8.59 39.00
CA GLY A 91 7.02 8.55 37.77
C GLY A 91 6.98 7.21 37.02
N GLU A 92 6.99 6.08 37.74
CA GLU A 92 6.90 4.75 37.13
C GLU A 92 5.51 4.44 36.57
N GLU A 93 4.45 4.86 37.26
CA GLU A 93 3.08 4.69 36.80
C GLU A 93 2.83 5.51 35.53
N LEU A 94 3.30 6.76 35.52
CA LEU A 94 3.21 7.64 34.36
C LEU A 94 3.98 7.10 33.14
N ASP A 95 5.14 6.45 33.35
CA ASP A 95 5.87 5.77 32.28
C ASP A 95 5.08 4.57 31.72
N GLY A 96 4.38 3.83 32.58
CA GLY A 96 3.46 2.76 32.19
C GLY A 96 2.28 3.27 31.36
N CYS A 97 1.67 4.39 31.78
CA CYS A 97 0.61 5.07 31.03
C CYS A 97 1.10 5.54 29.65
N LEU A 98 2.28 6.16 29.57
CA LEU A 98 2.86 6.59 28.29
C LEU A 98 3.10 5.41 27.34
N ALA A 99 3.60 4.29 27.87
CA ALA A 99 3.84 3.09 27.09
C ALA A 99 2.52 2.51 26.54
N ALA A 100 1.47 2.44 27.36
CA ALA A 100 0.15 1.98 26.93
C ALA A 100 -0.44 2.90 25.84
N GLU A 101 -0.44 4.22 26.06
CA GLU A 101 -0.94 5.19 25.08
C GLU A 101 -0.15 5.11 23.75
N THR A 102 1.16 4.95 23.82
CA THR A 102 2.01 4.76 22.63
C THR A 102 1.61 3.52 21.83
N VAL A 103 1.26 2.42 22.51
CA VAL A 103 0.77 1.19 21.85
C VAL A 103 -0.56 1.44 21.18
N ASP A 104 -1.49 2.13 21.85
CA ASP A 104 -2.82 2.43 21.31
C ASP A 104 -2.75 3.35 20.09
N ILE A 105 -1.94 4.42 20.15
CA ILE A 105 -1.70 5.33 19.00
C ILE A 105 -1.16 4.53 17.80
N ARG A 106 -0.17 3.66 18.02
CA ARG A 106 0.39 2.82 16.95
C ARG A 106 -0.61 1.82 16.40
N ALA A 107 -1.46 1.24 17.25
CA ALA A 107 -2.51 0.32 16.81
C ALA A 107 -3.56 1.02 15.93
N ARG A 108 -3.94 2.26 16.27
CA ARG A 108 -4.80 3.10 15.41
C ARG A 108 -4.13 3.38 14.06
N ALA A 109 -2.89 3.86 14.08
CA ALA A 109 -2.12 4.13 12.87
C ALA A 109 -1.98 2.91 11.96
N ALA A 110 -1.69 1.73 12.54
CA ALA A 110 -1.62 0.47 11.79
C ALA A 110 -2.97 0.09 11.16
N SER A 111 -4.07 0.30 11.88
CA SER A 111 -5.43 0.03 11.37
C SER A 111 -5.78 0.96 10.21
N GLU A 112 -5.40 2.23 10.29
CA GLU A 112 -5.59 3.21 9.21
C GLU A 112 -4.73 2.89 7.99
N LEU A 113 -3.45 2.52 8.19
CA LEU A 113 -2.57 2.07 7.12
C LEU A 113 -3.12 0.84 6.39
N TYR A 114 -3.68 -0.12 7.14
CA TYR A 114 -4.33 -1.29 6.57
C TYR A 114 -5.55 -0.90 5.71
N ALA A 115 -6.37 0.02 6.21
CA ALA A 115 -7.52 0.52 5.45
C ALA A 115 -7.10 1.24 4.15
N GLU A 116 -6.04 2.05 4.18
CA GLU A 116 -5.48 2.69 2.97
C GLU A 116 -4.87 1.68 2.00
N ALA A 117 -4.19 0.66 2.50
CA ALA A 117 -3.64 -0.41 1.67
C ALA A 117 -4.77 -1.20 0.97
N GLU A 118 -5.87 -1.46 1.67
CA GLU A 118 -7.03 -2.12 1.10
C GLU A 118 -7.71 -1.28 0.02
N LYS A 119 -7.84 0.04 0.22
CA LYS A 119 -8.30 0.97 -0.83
C LYS A 119 -7.41 0.90 -2.08
N LEU A 120 -6.09 0.90 -1.90
CA LEU A 120 -5.14 0.76 -3.02
C LEU A 120 -5.33 -0.58 -3.74
N ARG A 121 -5.49 -1.68 -3.00
CA ARG A 121 -5.69 -3.02 -3.54
C ARG A 121 -6.96 -3.09 -4.39
N ILE A 122 -8.09 -2.62 -3.84
CA ILE A 122 -9.37 -2.55 -4.56
C ILE A 122 -9.21 -1.71 -5.83
N ARG A 123 -8.63 -0.51 -5.71
CA ARG A 123 -8.50 0.40 -6.86
C ARG A 123 -7.58 -0.14 -7.95
N THR A 124 -6.50 -0.83 -7.56
CA THR A 124 -5.59 -1.49 -8.51
C THR A 124 -6.29 -2.64 -9.24
N CYS A 125 -7.15 -3.39 -8.55
CA CYS A 125 -7.96 -4.44 -9.16
C CYS A 125 -8.97 -3.86 -10.17
N GLU A 126 -9.64 -2.76 -9.84
CA GLU A 126 -10.56 -2.05 -10.74
C GLU A 126 -9.85 -1.58 -12.03
N ILE A 127 -8.64 -1.00 -11.88
CA ILE A 127 -7.86 -0.51 -13.03
C ILE A 127 -7.44 -1.67 -13.95
N HIS A 128 -7.00 -2.80 -13.39
CA HIS A 128 -6.62 -3.98 -14.18
C HIS A 128 -7.82 -4.68 -14.83
N SER A 129 -8.93 -4.79 -14.11
CA SER A 129 -10.09 -5.59 -14.55
C SER A 129 -11.07 -4.79 -15.41
N GLY A 130 -10.95 -3.45 -15.44
CA GLY A 130 -11.90 -2.55 -16.11
C GLY A 130 -13.30 -2.49 -15.47
N CYS A 131 -13.53 -3.26 -14.40
CA CYS A 131 -14.78 -3.26 -13.66
C CYS A 131 -14.87 -2.05 -12.72
N LYS A 132 -15.94 -1.27 -12.83
CA LYS A 132 -16.33 -0.28 -11.82
C LYS A 132 -16.86 -1.01 -10.57
N PRO A 133 -16.74 -0.41 -9.37
CA PRO A 133 -17.30 -1.01 -8.17
C PRO A 133 -18.81 -1.17 -8.34
N SER A 134 -19.32 -2.33 -7.92
CA SER A 134 -20.76 -2.55 -7.76
C SER A 134 -21.22 -1.66 -6.60
N ASP A 135 -22.14 -0.73 -6.90
CA ASP A 135 -22.83 0.13 -5.92
C ASP A 135 -23.56 -0.68 -4.84
#